data_AF-A0A4Y4E2M0-F1
#
_entry.id   AF-A0A4Y4E2M0-F1
#
_cell.length_a   1.000
_cell.length_b   1.000
_cell.length_c   1.000
_cell.angle_alpha   90.00
_cell.angle_beta   90.00
_cell.angle_gamma   90.00
#
_symmetry.space_group_name_H-M   'P 1'
#
loop_
_entity.id
_entity.type
_entity.pdbx_description
1 polymer ?
#
loop_
_entity_poly.entity_id
_entity_poly.type
_entity_poly.pdbx_seq_one_letter_code
_entity_poly.pdbx_strand_id
1 'polypeptide(L)'
;MSRPHRTPPRWVRWTLAVLLALVPCVVWGVTTATAERSLGPHEALYEVTTNGLVTVDLGPLGTIQIDSPLPLGLGADVTVEEIPADLTAVGQADTLEGLSQDLEDYLRFFGGPQETIGSVARALVVDALRRTGFAILVVAAVGAGLYLLLGPPRRRELTERVAPRTYEITAGVVLVSLVAASLVASDPGTTTGPSQRASAVFDGTPLEGARITGRLAGVVDTYGAMLIDLYRENEDFYARADANLVAAWDRRERIQRLTTPLPAATAASDDEPSPDGATSPDGTGTTGDEDGATDAPPSGPGDEDAGGDVSGAEESADAEATEEPAPEPAAEEDLVTLLVVSDLHCNTGMTPLIRTAAERSGASIVLNAGDTTMNGTAVESFCVDSFASAVPKGVTMVVSDGNHDSVETSAQERANGQTVLDGKVVEVEGIRILGDRDPLETRLGLGSQPPREETPEEYAARITEVACSEQEDGDGIDLLLIHTPRMGNEALDSGCVPNQISGHMHTRSGPERTGGGVRYVSGSTAGAVKDQLRIGPLKGTAEMTVLRFDPERRRIVDWQLVQIGTDESAKVWPRIAWPTPSGVPVVEEPAGDDGSEEGVEGEDVPTDAPTQDAPATEG
;
A
#
# COMPACT_ATOMS: atom_id res chain seq x y z
N MET A 1 32.26 -45.75 57.55
CA MET A 1 31.41 -46.92 57.27
C MET A 1 31.14 -46.98 55.78
N SER A 2 31.77 -47.89 55.05
CA SER A 2 31.57 -48.02 53.61
C SER A 2 30.24 -48.75 53.34
N ARG A 3 29.26 -48.06 52.75
CA ARG A 3 28.04 -48.74 52.26
C ARG A 3 28.48 -49.73 51.16
N PRO A 4 28.03 -51.00 51.18
CA PRO A 4 28.30 -51.89 50.06
C PRO A 4 27.59 -51.36 48.82
N HIS A 5 28.35 -50.95 47.80
CA HIS A 5 27.80 -50.48 46.54
C HIS A 5 27.05 -51.65 45.88
N ARG A 6 25.72 -51.64 45.98
CA ARG A 6 24.87 -52.63 45.32
C ARG A 6 25.06 -52.47 43.82
N THR A 7 25.53 -53.52 43.16
CA THR A 7 25.62 -53.55 41.69
C THR A 7 24.22 -53.30 41.12
N PRO A 8 24.03 -52.29 40.24
CA PRO A 8 22.71 -52.02 39.68
C PRO A 8 22.24 -53.22 38.85
N PRO A 9 20.93 -53.47 38.75
CA PRO A 9 20.41 -54.53 37.91
C PRO A 9 20.83 -54.31 36.45
N ARG A 10 20.98 -55.40 35.70
CA ARG A 10 21.59 -55.38 34.35
C ARG A 10 20.95 -54.35 33.41
N TRP A 11 19.63 -54.19 33.44
CA TRP A 11 18.94 -53.21 32.59
C TRP A 11 19.36 -51.77 32.90
N VAL A 12 19.39 -51.36 34.17
CA VAL A 12 19.89 -50.03 34.59
C VAL A 12 21.33 -49.81 34.12
N ARG A 13 22.19 -50.83 34.22
CA ARG A 13 23.60 -50.71 33.78
C ARG A 13 23.72 -50.48 32.28
N TRP A 14 22.85 -51.09 31.47
CA TRP A 14 22.79 -50.82 30.03
C TRP A 14 22.25 -49.41 29.76
N THR A 15 21.18 -48.98 30.43
CA THR A 15 20.64 -47.61 30.31
C THR A 15 21.69 -46.55 30.67
N LEU A 16 22.42 -46.74 31.78
CA LEU A 16 23.48 -45.83 32.21
C LEU A 16 24.69 -45.83 31.26
N ALA A 17 25.05 -46.98 30.69
CA ALA A 17 26.10 -47.05 29.68
C ALA A 17 25.71 -46.36 28.37
N VAL A 18 24.44 -46.48 27.95
CA VAL A 18 23.89 -45.74 26.80
C VAL A 18 23.90 -44.24 27.09
N LEU A 19 23.46 -43.79 28.28
CA LEU A 19 23.51 -42.37 28.67
C LEU A 19 24.95 -41.83 28.73
N LEU A 20 25.89 -42.59 29.28
CA LEU A 20 27.31 -42.23 29.34
C LEU A 20 27.95 -42.09 27.95
N ALA A 21 27.48 -42.83 26.95
CA ALA A 21 27.93 -42.68 25.57
C ALA A 21 27.18 -41.56 24.83
N LEU A 22 25.87 -41.45 25.01
CA LEU A 22 25.00 -40.58 24.22
C LEU A 22 25.05 -39.12 24.68
N VAL A 23 25.10 -38.84 25.98
CA VAL A 23 25.12 -37.45 26.48
C VAL A 23 26.36 -36.68 25.99
N PRO A 24 27.60 -37.20 26.08
CA PRO A 24 28.76 -36.49 25.52
C PRO A 24 28.67 -36.25 24.01
N CYS A 25 28.13 -37.22 23.25
CA CYS A 25 27.97 -37.09 21.80
C CYS A 25 26.91 -36.06 21.40
N VAL A 26 25.77 -36.00 22.11
CA VAL A 26 24.72 -34.98 21.90
C VAL A 26 25.24 -33.60 22.27
N VAL A 27 25.90 -33.48 23.44
CA VAL A 27 26.48 -32.22 23.89
C VAL A 27 27.49 -31.71 22.86
N TRP A 28 28.46 -32.54 22.44
CA TRP A 28 29.43 -32.15 21.42
C TRP A 28 28.78 -31.81 20.07
N GLY A 29 27.77 -32.57 19.65
CA GLY A 29 27.07 -32.31 18.39
C GLY A 29 26.34 -30.97 18.39
N VAL A 30 25.69 -30.61 19.50
CA VAL A 30 24.99 -29.31 19.64
C VAL A 30 25.96 -28.15 19.77
N THR A 31 26.99 -28.22 20.64
CA THR A 31 27.93 -27.11 20.87
C THR A 31 29.01 -26.96 19.81
N THR A 32 28.97 -27.76 18.74
CA THR A 32 29.86 -27.59 17.57
C THR A 32 29.07 -27.55 16.26
N ALA A 33 27.75 -27.38 16.33
CA ALA A 33 26.92 -27.26 15.13
C ALA A 33 27.18 -25.93 14.43
N THR A 34 27.38 -25.98 13.13
CA THR A 34 27.59 -24.80 12.27
C THR A 34 26.66 -24.85 11.07
N ALA A 35 26.30 -23.68 10.53
CA ALA A 35 25.54 -23.57 9.29
C ALA A 35 25.97 -22.33 8.50
N GLU A 36 26.23 -22.51 7.21
CA GLU A 36 26.43 -21.41 6.26
C GLU A 36 25.08 -21.09 5.62
N ARG A 37 24.58 -19.86 5.76
CA ARG A 37 23.30 -19.39 5.17
C ARG A 37 23.39 -17.91 4.84
N SER A 38 22.53 -17.43 3.94
CA SER A 38 22.45 -16.00 3.67
C SER A 38 21.91 -15.20 4.86
N LEU A 39 22.32 -13.94 4.94
CA LEU A 39 21.81 -12.89 5.82
C LEU A 39 21.64 -11.62 4.96
N GLY A 40 20.48 -11.48 4.30
CA GLY A 40 20.36 -10.59 3.15
C GLY A 40 21.20 -11.12 1.97
N PRO A 41 21.88 -10.25 1.19
CA PRO A 41 22.73 -10.68 0.07
C PRO A 41 24.10 -11.22 0.50
N HIS A 42 24.42 -11.18 1.80
CA HIS A 42 25.69 -11.68 2.33
C HIS A 42 25.57 -13.15 2.71
N GLU A 43 26.63 -13.94 2.48
CA GLU A 43 26.77 -15.21 3.18
C GLU A 43 27.13 -14.96 4.65
N ALA A 44 26.66 -15.82 5.53
CA ALA A 44 26.96 -15.75 6.95
C ALA A 44 27.19 -17.15 7.55
N LEU A 45 28.22 -17.25 8.37
CA LEU A 45 28.52 -18.43 9.18
C LEU A 45 27.84 -18.30 10.54
N TYR A 46 26.93 -19.23 10.82
CA TYR A 46 26.21 -19.33 12.08
C TYR A 46 26.82 -20.45 12.93
N GLU A 47 27.30 -20.12 14.14
CA GLU A 47 27.89 -21.06 15.09
C GLU A 47 27.11 -21.07 16.42
N VAL A 48 26.81 -22.25 16.98
CA VAL A 48 26.07 -22.36 18.24
C VAL A 48 26.97 -22.03 19.44
N THR A 49 26.56 -21.04 20.23
CA THR A 49 27.23 -20.67 21.50
C THR A 49 26.38 -21.06 22.71
N THR A 50 26.92 -20.89 23.93
CA THR A 50 26.15 -21.10 25.18
C THR A 50 26.26 -19.92 26.16
N ASN A 51 26.44 -18.71 25.63
CA ASN A 51 26.51 -17.46 26.40
C ASN A 51 25.13 -16.78 26.55
N GLY A 52 24.07 -17.32 25.93
CA GLY A 52 22.72 -16.76 25.94
C GLY A 52 22.53 -15.52 25.07
N LEU A 53 23.46 -15.20 24.17
CA LEU A 53 23.41 -14.05 23.27
C LEU A 53 23.38 -14.49 21.80
N VAL A 54 22.77 -13.67 20.95
CA VAL A 54 23.01 -13.73 19.51
C VAL A 54 23.91 -12.56 19.14
N THR A 55 25.11 -12.85 18.67
CA THR A 55 26.10 -11.86 18.20
C THR A 55 26.12 -11.88 16.67
N VAL A 56 25.87 -10.75 16.02
CA VAL A 56 26.12 -10.58 14.59
C VAL A 56 27.40 -9.76 14.43
N ASP A 57 28.43 -10.34 13.83
CA ASP A 57 29.67 -9.65 13.50
C ASP A 57 29.63 -9.14 12.05
N LEU A 58 29.66 -7.81 11.91
CA LEU A 58 29.69 -7.07 10.65
C LEU A 58 31.12 -6.62 10.31
N GLY A 59 32.12 -7.28 10.90
CA GLY A 59 33.54 -7.08 10.67
C GLY A 59 33.99 -5.65 10.95
N PRO A 60 34.56 -4.91 9.98
CA PRO A 60 35.05 -3.55 10.19
C PRO A 60 33.98 -2.52 10.62
N LEU A 61 32.69 -2.86 10.57
CA LEU A 61 31.60 -2.01 11.04
C LEU A 61 31.35 -2.16 12.55
N GLY A 62 31.65 -3.32 13.13
CA GLY A 62 31.39 -3.67 14.53
C GLY A 62 30.42 -4.83 14.67
N THR A 63 29.94 -5.06 15.88
CA THR A 63 29.02 -6.16 16.22
C THR A 63 27.69 -5.66 16.75
N ILE A 64 26.62 -6.42 16.52
CA ILE A 64 25.29 -6.24 17.11
C ILE A 64 25.01 -7.42 18.03
N GLN A 65 24.57 -7.18 19.26
CA GLN A 65 24.26 -8.22 20.25
C GLN A 65 22.82 -8.07 20.74
N ILE A 66 22.06 -9.16 20.70
CA ILE A 66 20.71 -9.27 21.29
C ILE A 66 20.65 -10.48 22.23
N ASP A 67 19.70 -10.46 23.16
CA ASP A 67 19.50 -11.58 24.08
C ASP A 67 18.83 -12.75 23.33
N SER A 68 19.38 -13.97 23.49
CA SER A 68 18.95 -15.13 22.70
C SER A 68 17.56 -15.64 23.14
N PRO A 69 16.62 -15.87 22.21
CA PRO A 69 15.34 -16.51 22.52
C PRO A 69 15.45 -18.03 22.72
N LEU A 70 16.64 -18.63 22.56
CA LEU A 70 16.83 -20.08 22.64
C LEU A 70 16.84 -20.57 24.11
N PRO A 71 16.24 -21.73 24.39
CA PRO A 71 16.23 -22.29 25.73
C PRO A 71 17.63 -22.75 26.19
N LEU A 72 17.79 -22.96 27.49
CA LEU A 72 19.01 -23.48 28.14
C LEU A 72 20.25 -22.57 28.04
N GLY A 73 20.08 -21.29 27.67
CA GLY A 73 21.20 -20.34 27.54
C GLY A 73 22.02 -20.56 26.25
N LEU A 74 21.45 -21.24 25.26
CA LEU A 74 22.06 -21.32 23.93
C LEU A 74 22.01 -19.96 23.24
N GLY A 75 23.07 -19.66 22.50
CA GLY A 75 23.22 -18.46 21.68
C GLY A 75 23.66 -18.82 20.27
N ALA A 76 23.93 -17.80 19.46
CA ALA A 76 24.55 -17.99 18.16
C ALA A 76 25.48 -16.81 17.84
N ASP A 77 26.71 -17.10 17.42
CA ASP A 77 27.55 -16.09 16.78
C ASP A 77 27.35 -16.22 15.26
N VAL A 78 27.19 -15.08 14.59
CA VAL A 78 26.84 -14.95 13.17
C VAL A 78 27.87 -14.04 12.53
N THR A 79 28.85 -14.63 11.86
CA THR A 79 29.89 -13.89 11.13
C THR A 79 29.39 -13.59 9.73
N VAL A 80 29.26 -12.31 9.37
CA VAL A 80 28.84 -11.91 8.02
C VAL A 80 30.06 -11.84 7.10
N GLU A 81 30.02 -12.60 6.01
CA GLU A 81 31.09 -12.73 5.04
C GLU A 81 30.87 -11.80 3.81
N GLU A 82 31.81 -11.78 2.88
CA GLU A 82 31.70 -10.98 1.66
C GLU A 82 30.57 -11.50 0.75
N ILE A 83 30.08 -10.65 -0.16
CA ILE A 83 29.13 -11.09 -1.20
C ILE A 83 29.85 -12.14 -2.08
N PRO A 84 29.25 -13.32 -2.34
CA PRO A 84 29.87 -14.39 -3.12
C PRO A 84 30.57 -13.91 -4.39
N ALA A 85 31.76 -14.45 -4.66
CA ALA A 85 32.54 -14.10 -5.86
C ALA A 85 31.71 -14.29 -7.15
N ASP A 86 30.82 -15.28 -7.15
CA ASP A 86 29.89 -15.63 -8.22
C ASP A 86 28.89 -14.50 -8.57
N LEU A 87 28.59 -13.60 -7.62
CA LEU A 87 27.76 -12.40 -7.81
C LEU A 87 28.58 -11.16 -8.19
N THR A 88 29.89 -11.15 -7.95
CA THR A 88 30.78 -10.01 -8.28
C THR A 88 31.34 -10.06 -9.71
N ALA A 89 31.08 -11.13 -10.46
CA ALA A 89 31.65 -11.40 -11.77
C ALA A 89 30.63 -11.24 -12.91
N VAL A 90 29.90 -10.13 -12.94
CA VAL A 90 28.85 -9.87 -13.94
C VAL A 90 28.99 -8.50 -14.62
N GLY A 91 28.60 -8.43 -15.90
CA GLY A 91 28.81 -7.26 -16.75
C GLY A 91 27.76 -6.16 -16.54
N GLN A 92 27.97 -4.98 -17.14
CA GLN A 92 27.09 -3.79 -16.98
C GLN A 92 25.62 -3.98 -17.40
N ALA A 93 25.23 -5.12 -17.99
CA ALA A 93 23.84 -5.46 -18.26
C ALA A 93 23.20 -6.26 -17.11
N ASP A 94 23.97 -7.17 -16.48
CA ASP A 94 23.51 -8.07 -15.44
C ASP A 94 23.52 -7.43 -14.04
N THR A 95 24.13 -6.26 -13.89
CA THR A 95 24.18 -5.52 -12.61
C THR A 95 22.81 -5.08 -12.10
N LEU A 96 21.81 -4.91 -12.98
CA LEU A 96 20.44 -4.58 -12.56
C LEU A 96 19.71 -5.81 -11.98
N GLU A 97 19.92 -7.00 -12.57
CA GLU A 97 19.38 -8.27 -12.07
C GLU A 97 20.01 -8.64 -10.72
N GLY A 98 21.33 -8.44 -10.59
CA GLY A 98 22.04 -8.61 -9.31
C GLY A 98 21.54 -7.64 -8.23
N LEU A 99 21.35 -6.35 -8.57
CA LEU A 99 20.82 -5.35 -7.63
C LEU A 99 19.36 -5.60 -7.23
N SER A 100 18.52 -6.14 -8.13
CA SER A 100 17.15 -6.52 -7.78
C SER A 100 17.10 -7.79 -6.95
N GLN A 101 17.96 -8.78 -7.22
CA GLN A 101 18.11 -9.97 -6.37
C GLN A 101 18.64 -9.62 -4.97
N ASP A 102 19.66 -8.76 -4.87
CA ASP A 102 20.18 -8.27 -3.59
C ASP A 102 19.10 -7.52 -2.80
N LEU A 103 18.27 -6.73 -3.48
CA LEU A 103 17.14 -6.00 -2.89
C LEU A 103 16.04 -6.95 -2.42
N GLU A 104 15.69 -7.97 -3.21
CA GLU A 104 14.77 -9.04 -2.80
C GLU A 104 15.27 -9.80 -1.58
N ASP A 105 16.56 -10.12 -1.50
CA ASP A 105 17.13 -10.84 -0.34
C ASP A 105 17.22 -9.95 0.91
N TYR A 106 17.53 -8.65 0.76
CA TYR A 106 17.37 -7.67 1.85
C TYR A 106 15.92 -7.59 2.34
N LEU A 107 14.94 -7.55 1.43
CA LEU A 107 13.54 -7.33 1.81
C LEU A 107 12.82 -8.62 2.23
N ARG A 108 13.27 -9.79 1.80
CA ARG A 108 12.93 -11.07 2.44
C ARG A 108 13.41 -11.11 3.89
N PHE A 109 14.62 -10.61 4.16
CA PHE A 109 15.15 -10.52 5.53
C PHE A 109 14.37 -9.54 6.41
N PHE A 110 14.05 -8.34 5.93
CA PHE A 110 13.32 -7.34 6.72
C PHE A 110 11.80 -7.56 6.79
N GLY A 111 11.17 -8.06 5.71
CA GLY A 111 9.73 -8.32 5.64
C GLY A 111 9.28 -9.68 6.20
N GLY A 112 10.17 -10.69 6.23
CA GLY A 112 9.86 -12.04 6.66
C GLY A 112 10.93 -12.74 7.50
N PRO A 113 11.52 -12.11 8.53
CA PRO A 113 12.71 -12.62 9.23
C PRO A 113 12.57 -14.04 9.81
N GLN A 114 11.33 -14.47 10.12
CA GLN A 114 11.04 -15.78 10.70
C GLN A 114 11.32 -16.95 9.74
N GLU A 115 11.25 -16.75 8.42
CA GLU A 115 11.58 -17.83 7.47
C GLU A 115 13.10 -18.07 7.41
N THR A 116 13.89 -16.99 7.37
CA THR A 116 15.36 -17.05 7.44
C THR A 116 15.82 -17.69 8.75
N ILE A 117 15.29 -17.22 9.90
CA ILE A 117 15.56 -17.80 11.22
C ILE A 117 15.17 -19.29 11.25
N GLY A 118 14.01 -19.65 10.72
CA GLY A 118 13.54 -21.04 10.65
C GLY A 118 14.40 -21.95 9.76
N SER A 119 14.95 -21.40 8.66
CA SER A 119 15.89 -22.09 7.77
C SER A 119 17.24 -22.35 8.44
N VAL A 120 17.81 -21.32 9.07
CA VAL A 120 19.07 -21.40 9.85
C VAL A 120 18.93 -22.38 11.00
N ALA A 121 17.89 -22.26 11.83
CA ALA A 121 17.65 -23.17 12.96
C ALA A 121 17.52 -24.63 12.50
N ARG A 122 16.83 -24.88 11.37
CA ARG A 122 16.73 -26.22 10.79
C ARG A 122 18.07 -26.74 10.28
N ALA A 123 18.91 -25.88 9.68
CA ALA A 123 20.25 -26.25 9.24
C ALA A 123 21.15 -26.62 10.43
N LEU A 124 21.19 -25.80 11.48
CA LEU A 124 21.92 -26.07 12.73
C LEU A 124 21.47 -27.36 13.42
N VAL A 125 20.15 -27.62 13.49
CA VAL A 125 19.63 -28.89 14.03
C VAL A 125 20.06 -30.10 13.19
N VAL A 126 20.03 -29.99 11.85
CA VAL A 126 20.48 -31.06 10.96
C VAL A 126 21.98 -31.33 11.12
N ASP A 127 22.81 -30.29 11.23
CA ASP A 127 24.25 -30.44 11.46
C ASP A 127 24.55 -31.01 12.85
N ALA A 128 23.89 -30.52 13.90
CA ALA A 128 23.99 -31.05 15.26
C ALA A 128 23.67 -32.56 15.32
N LEU A 129 22.63 -33.01 14.60
CA LEU A 129 22.27 -34.43 14.49
C LEU A 129 23.30 -35.24 13.70
N ARG A 130 23.86 -34.70 12.62
CA ARG A 130 24.95 -35.34 11.85
C ARG A 130 26.20 -35.52 12.70
N ARG A 131 26.64 -34.47 13.39
CA ARG A 131 27.79 -34.50 14.32
C ARG A 131 27.54 -35.47 15.48
N THR A 132 26.38 -35.41 16.12
CA THR A 132 25.97 -36.36 17.16
C THR A 132 26.04 -37.81 16.65
N GLY A 133 25.49 -38.09 15.47
CA GLY A 133 25.52 -39.41 14.84
C GLY A 133 26.93 -39.91 14.54
N PHE A 134 27.78 -39.05 13.98
CA PHE A 134 29.20 -39.34 13.75
C PHE A 134 29.93 -39.67 15.05
N ALA A 135 29.76 -38.84 16.10
CA ALA A 135 30.36 -39.09 17.41
C ALA A 135 29.89 -40.41 18.03
N ILE A 136 28.60 -40.75 17.92
CA ILE A 136 28.06 -42.05 18.36
C ILE A 136 28.72 -43.21 17.61
N LEU A 137 28.90 -43.10 16.28
CA LEU A 137 29.58 -44.13 15.47
C LEU A 137 31.05 -44.30 15.88
N VAL A 138 31.78 -43.20 16.13
CA VAL A 138 33.16 -43.24 16.61
C VAL A 138 33.25 -43.89 18.00
N VAL A 139 32.41 -43.48 18.96
CA VAL A 139 32.36 -44.07 20.30
C VAL A 139 31.98 -45.55 20.26
N ALA A 140 31.04 -45.94 19.40
CA ALA A 140 30.65 -47.34 19.20
C ALA A 140 31.78 -48.16 18.57
N ALA A 141 32.49 -47.64 17.56
CA ALA A 141 33.61 -48.30 16.92
C ALA A 141 34.80 -48.48 17.87
N VAL A 142 35.15 -47.45 18.65
CA VAL A 142 36.18 -47.53 19.70
C VAL A 142 35.76 -48.51 20.79
N GLY A 143 34.50 -48.48 21.24
CA GLY A 143 33.96 -49.42 22.21
C GLY A 143 34.00 -50.88 21.71
N ALA A 144 33.63 -51.12 20.46
CA ALA A 144 33.71 -52.43 19.82
C ALA A 144 35.15 -52.91 19.63
N GLY A 145 36.07 -52.03 19.19
CA GLY A 145 37.49 -52.32 19.06
C GLY A 145 38.14 -52.69 20.40
N LEU A 146 37.92 -51.88 21.44
CA LEU A 146 38.34 -52.18 22.80
C LEU A 146 37.74 -53.50 23.30
N TYR A 147 36.44 -53.74 23.05
CA TYR A 147 35.79 -55.00 23.41
C TYR A 147 36.49 -56.18 22.73
N LEU A 148 36.73 -56.14 21.42
CA LEU A 148 37.40 -57.21 20.66
C LEU A 148 38.85 -57.45 21.13
N LEU A 149 39.63 -56.39 21.38
CA LEU A 149 41.00 -56.46 21.88
C LEU A 149 41.08 -57.01 23.32
N LEU A 150 40.10 -56.70 24.17
CA LEU A 150 40.01 -57.24 25.53
C LEU A 150 39.48 -58.68 25.49
N GLY A 151 40.34 -59.67 25.75
CA GLY A 151 39.91 -61.07 25.83
C GLY A 151 38.88 -61.35 26.93
N PRO A 152 38.09 -62.45 26.84
CA PRO A 152 37.03 -62.79 27.80
C PRO A 152 37.37 -62.71 29.30
N PRO A 153 38.55 -63.15 29.80
CA PRO A 153 38.87 -63.03 31.22
C PRO A 153 39.05 -61.55 31.64
N ARG A 154 39.68 -60.73 30.81
CA ARG A 154 39.94 -59.30 31.10
C ARG A 154 38.65 -58.47 31.06
N ARG A 155 37.69 -58.85 30.21
CA ARG A 155 36.32 -58.29 30.22
C ARG A 155 35.59 -58.56 31.55
N ARG A 156 35.73 -59.76 32.13
CA ARG A 156 35.11 -60.11 33.42
C ARG A 156 35.71 -59.32 34.57
N GLU A 157 37.04 -59.26 34.66
CA GLU A 157 37.79 -58.48 35.65
C GLU A 157 37.39 -56.98 35.65
N LEU A 158 37.32 -56.38 34.45
CA LEU A 158 36.85 -54.99 34.30
C LEU A 158 35.39 -54.84 34.71
N THR A 159 34.52 -55.78 34.34
CA THR A 159 33.10 -55.75 34.70
C THR A 159 32.92 -55.80 36.21
N GLU A 160 33.68 -56.61 36.94
CA GLU A 160 33.61 -56.73 38.40
C GLU A 160 34.05 -55.44 39.11
N ARG A 161 35.05 -54.72 38.57
CA ARG A 161 35.51 -53.43 39.12
C ARG A 161 34.61 -52.24 38.78
N VAL A 162 34.01 -52.22 37.57
CA VAL A 162 33.23 -51.08 37.06
C VAL A 162 31.73 -51.19 37.37
N ALA A 163 31.18 -52.41 37.48
CA ALA A 163 29.76 -52.62 37.78
C ALA A 163 29.25 -51.96 39.08
N PRO A 164 29.99 -51.95 40.20
CA PRO A 164 29.52 -51.33 41.44
C PRO A 164 29.49 -49.79 41.35
N ARG A 165 30.32 -49.19 40.48
CA ARG A 165 30.49 -47.74 40.34
C ARG A 165 29.80 -47.14 39.11
N THR A 166 28.94 -47.91 38.43
CA THR A 166 28.32 -47.45 37.16
C THR A 166 27.53 -46.14 37.32
N TYR A 167 26.85 -45.92 38.46
CA TYR A 167 26.19 -44.65 38.76
C TYR A 167 27.19 -43.48 38.90
N GLU A 168 28.26 -43.65 39.68
CA GLU A 168 29.29 -42.64 39.92
C GLU A 168 30.01 -42.24 38.64
N ILE A 169 30.35 -43.22 37.81
CA ILE A 169 31.03 -43.01 36.53
C ILE A 169 30.10 -42.31 35.52
N THR A 170 28.83 -42.72 35.44
CA THR A 170 27.86 -42.07 34.54
C THR A 170 27.55 -40.64 34.99
N ALA A 171 27.30 -40.42 36.28
CA ALA A 171 27.06 -39.08 36.82
C ALA A 171 28.30 -38.19 36.64
N GLY A 172 29.51 -38.72 36.87
CA GLY A 172 30.76 -38.01 36.67
C GLY A 172 30.99 -37.60 35.20
N VAL A 173 30.80 -38.52 34.25
CA VAL A 173 30.95 -38.21 32.81
C VAL A 173 29.87 -37.24 32.34
N VAL A 174 28.60 -37.44 32.71
CA VAL A 174 27.51 -36.51 32.37
C VAL A 174 27.79 -35.11 32.93
N LEU A 175 28.20 -35.00 34.20
CA LEU A 175 28.54 -33.74 34.82
C LEU A 175 29.74 -33.08 34.13
N VAL A 176 30.81 -33.83 33.83
CA VAL A 176 31.99 -33.32 33.14
C VAL A 176 31.66 -32.87 31.72
N SER A 177 30.79 -33.57 30.98
CA SER A 177 30.37 -33.14 29.64
C SER A 177 29.52 -31.86 29.68
N LEU A 178 28.57 -31.76 30.62
CA LEU A 178 27.75 -30.55 30.79
C LEU A 178 28.60 -29.35 31.25
N VAL A 179 29.54 -29.56 32.16
CA VAL A 179 30.47 -28.51 32.61
C VAL A 179 31.47 -28.15 31.52
N ALA A 180 31.99 -29.11 30.76
CA ALA A 180 32.90 -28.84 29.64
C ALA A 180 32.21 -28.04 28.53
N ALA A 181 30.94 -28.30 28.22
CA ALA A 181 30.16 -27.47 27.31
C ALA A 181 30.08 -26.01 27.78
N SER A 182 29.72 -25.82 29.05
CA SER A 182 29.66 -24.48 29.67
C SER A 182 31.02 -23.76 29.73
N LEU A 183 32.13 -24.51 29.84
CA LEU A 183 33.48 -23.95 29.91
C LEU A 183 34.11 -23.68 28.53
N VAL A 184 33.87 -24.54 27.53
CA VAL A 184 34.33 -24.32 26.15
C VAL A 184 33.62 -23.11 25.53
N ALA A 185 32.38 -22.82 25.93
CA ALA A 185 31.66 -21.61 25.56
C ALA A 185 32.10 -20.33 26.30
N SER A 186 33.08 -20.43 27.22
CA SER A 186 33.68 -19.27 27.90
C SER A 186 35.01 -18.90 27.24
N ASP A 187 34.99 -18.56 25.95
CA ASP A 187 36.18 -17.97 25.31
C ASP A 187 36.45 -16.59 25.95
N PRO A 188 37.65 -16.35 26.52
CA PRO A 188 38.00 -15.05 27.07
C PRO A 188 38.02 -13.91 26.05
N GLY A 189 38.00 -14.21 24.75
CA GLY A 189 38.03 -13.22 23.67
C GLY A 189 36.79 -12.32 23.57
N THR A 190 35.60 -12.82 23.92
CA THR A 190 34.32 -12.10 23.75
C THR A 190 33.73 -11.55 25.06
N THR A 191 34.26 -11.96 26.22
CA THR A 191 33.73 -11.59 27.55
C THR A 191 34.56 -10.52 28.28
N THR A 192 35.00 -9.46 27.60
CA THR A 192 35.46 -8.21 28.25
C THR A 192 35.23 -6.91 27.45
N GLY A 193 34.08 -6.78 26.77
CA GLY A 193 33.50 -5.46 26.59
C GLY A 193 33.04 -4.91 27.96
N PRO A 194 33.11 -3.59 28.25
CA PRO A 194 32.36 -3.03 29.36
C PRO A 194 30.87 -3.34 29.16
N SER A 195 30.07 -3.36 30.22
CA SER A 195 28.61 -3.53 30.13
C SER A 195 28.00 -2.37 29.35
N GLN A 196 28.01 -2.48 28.02
CA GLN A 196 27.47 -1.48 27.11
C GLN A 196 25.96 -1.51 27.24
N ARG A 197 25.38 -0.34 27.50
CA ARG A 197 23.93 -0.20 27.58
C ARG A 197 23.36 -0.57 26.21
N ALA A 198 22.15 -1.14 26.23
CA ALA A 198 21.33 -1.13 25.03
C ALA A 198 21.26 0.31 24.51
N SER A 199 21.37 0.51 23.19
CA SER A 199 21.18 1.85 22.65
C SER A 199 19.70 2.20 22.78
N ALA A 200 19.40 3.31 23.44
CA ALA A 200 18.04 3.80 23.64
C ALA A 200 17.33 4.14 22.32
N VAL A 201 18.08 4.17 21.21
CA VAL A 201 17.55 4.16 19.85
C VAL A 201 16.57 2.99 19.64
N PHE A 202 16.86 1.79 20.14
CA PHE A 202 16.01 0.63 19.86
C PHE A 202 14.80 0.45 20.79
N ASP A 203 14.61 1.34 21.77
CA ASP A 203 13.51 1.25 22.74
C ASP A 203 12.14 1.35 22.03
N GLY A 204 11.29 0.33 22.19
CA GLY A 204 10.01 0.20 21.49
C GLY A 204 10.08 -0.37 20.07
N THR A 205 11.24 -0.89 19.64
CA THR A 205 11.41 -1.56 18.34
C THR A 205 11.60 -3.09 18.51
N PRO A 206 11.51 -3.91 17.45
CA PRO A 206 11.85 -5.34 17.52
C PRO A 206 13.31 -5.64 17.94
N LEU A 207 14.18 -4.64 17.97
CA LEU A 207 15.57 -4.72 18.43
C LEU A 207 15.76 -4.13 19.84
N GLU A 208 14.69 -3.90 20.61
CA GLU A 208 14.78 -3.37 21.98
C GLU A 208 15.76 -4.22 22.83
N GLY A 209 16.66 -3.53 23.54
CA GLY A 209 17.75 -4.17 24.27
C GLY A 209 19.03 -4.43 23.46
N ALA A 210 19.05 -4.19 22.14
CA ALA A 210 20.22 -4.41 21.29
C ALA A 210 21.41 -3.52 21.68
N ARG A 211 22.60 -4.12 21.63
CA ARG A 211 23.88 -3.51 22.01
C ARG A 211 24.76 -3.50 20.75
N ILE A 212 25.19 -2.32 20.31
CA ILE A 212 25.98 -2.15 19.07
C ILE A 212 27.39 -1.67 19.41
N THR A 213 28.38 -2.18 18.69
CA THR A 213 29.80 -1.85 18.85
C THR A 213 30.41 -1.26 17.56
N GLY A 214 31.68 -0.88 17.61
CA GLY A 214 32.45 -0.45 16.43
C GLY A 214 32.02 0.90 15.85
N ARG A 215 32.18 1.06 14.53
CA ARG A 215 31.86 2.30 13.81
C ARG A 215 30.35 2.47 13.62
N LEU A 216 29.61 1.36 13.53
CA LEU A 216 28.15 1.36 13.40
C LEU A 216 27.48 1.97 14.63
N ALA A 217 27.99 1.70 15.84
CA ALA A 217 27.48 2.32 17.08
C ALA A 217 27.47 3.85 17.00
N GLY A 218 28.56 4.46 16.51
CA GLY A 218 28.65 5.91 16.34
C GLY A 218 27.65 6.47 15.32
N VAL A 219 27.35 5.72 14.25
CA VAL A 219 26.35 6.12 13.24
C VAL A 219 24.93 5.97 13.81
N VAL A 220 24.63 4.85 14.47
CA VAL A 220 23.30 4.57 15.05
C VAL A 220 23.00 5.51 16.21
N ASP A 221 23.94 5.79 17.11
CA ASP A 221 23.70 6.75 18.20
C ASP A 221 23.59 8.20 17.70
N THR A 222 24.19 8.54 16.55
CA THR A 222 24.10 9.91 15.95
C THR A 222 22.84 10.09 15.10
N TYR A 223 22.47 9.10 14.29
CA TYR A 223 21.42 9.20 13.27
C TYR A 223 20.21 8.31 13.55
N GLY A 224 20.34 7.24 14.32
CA GLY A 224 19.23 6.32 14.63
C GLY A 224 18.15 6.98 15.47
N ALA A 225 18.52 7.76 16.49
CA ALA A 225 17.57 8.58 17.24
C ALA A 225 16.84 9.57 16.30
N MET A 226 17.59 10.26 15.42
CA MET A 226 17.02 11.17 14.42
C MET A 226 16.07 10.46 13.45
N LEU A 227 16.39 9.25 12.98
CA LEU A 227 15.52 8.47 12.09
C LEU A 227 14.22 8.04 12.79
N ILE A 228 14.29 7.70 14.08
CA ILE A 228 13.11 7.30 14.86
C ILE A 228 12.28 8.51 15.27
N ASP A 229 12.89 9.64 15.57
CA ASP A 229 12.18 10.90 15.79
C ASP A 229 11.51 11.36 14.49
N LEU A 230 12.17 11.28 13.33
CA LEU A 230 11.55 11.53 12.01
C LEU A 230 10.39 10.57 11.70
N TYR A 231 10.52 9.28 12.06
CA TYR A 231 9.43 8.31 11.91
C TYR A 231 8.25 8.65 12.85
N ARG A 232 8.52 8.99 14.11
CA ARG A 232 7.48 9.40 15.07
C ARG A 232 6.80 10.68 14.63
N GLU A 233 7.56 11.70 14.22
CA GLU A 233 7.04 12.95 13.66
C GLU A 233 6.15 12.73 12.43
N ASN A 234 6.49 11.73 11.59
CA ASN A 234 5.67 11.32 10.46
C ASN A 234 4.32 10.69 10.88
N GLU A 235 4.35 9.70 11.78
CA GLU A 235 3.12 9.08 12.30
C GLU A 235 2.23 10.12 13.00
N ASP A 236 2.85 10.99 13.80
CA ASP A 236 2.20 12.11 14.49
C ASP A 236 1.53 13.09 13.52
N PHE A 237 2.18 13.41 12.40
CA PHE A 237 1.64 14.27 11.34
C PHE A 237 0.36 13.67 10.76
N TYR A 238 0.39 12.40 10.33
CA TYR A 238 -0.77 11.74 9.73
C TYR A 238 -1.90 11.51 10.74
N ALA A 239 -1.58 11.20 12.00
CA ALA A 239 -2.58 11.11 13.07
C ALA A 239 -3.28 12.45 13.36
N ARG A 240 -2.55 13.58 13.35
CA ARG A 240 -3.14 14.92 13.50
C ARG A 240 -3.95 15.33 12.26
N ALA A 241 -3.46 15.04 11.06
CA ALA A 241 -4.16 15.29 9.81
C ALA A 241 -5.49 14.50 9.71
N ASP A 242 -5.52 13.24 10.14
CA ASP A 242 -6.73 12.43 10.22
C ASP A 242 -7.75 12.97 11.24
N ALA A 243 -7.29 13.35 12.44
CA ALA A 243 -8.15 13.99 13.43
C ALA A 243 -8.75 15.32 12.92
N ASN A 244 -7.97 16.10 12.16
CA ASN A 244 -8.45 17.32 11.50
C ASN A 244 -9.44 17.00 10.36
N LEU A 245 -9.23 15.91 9.61
CA LEU A 245 -10.16 15.45 8.57
C LEU A 245 -11.52 15.06 9.17
N VAL A 246 -11.53 14.29 10.26
CA VAL A 246 -12.74 13.98 11.04
C VAL A 246 -13.46 15.27 11.47
N ALA A 247 -12.74 16.23 12.07
CA ALA A 247 -13.33 17.49 12.53
C ALA A 247 -13.87 18.35 11.37
N ALA A 248 -13.21 18.33 10.21
CA ALA A 248 -13.66 19.01 9.00
C ALA A 248 -14.92 18.35 8.42
N TRP A 249 -15.03 17.02 8.46
CA TRP A 249 -16.19 16.27 8.03
C TRP A 249 -17.42 16.55 8.90
N ASP A 250 -17.28 16.41 10.21
CA ASP A 250 -18.36 16.70 11.16
C ASP A 250 -18.85 18.17 11.02
N ARG A 251 -17.94 19.10 10.69
CA ARG A 251 -18.28 20.50 10.40
C ARG A 251 -19.09 20.62 9.11
N ARG A 252 -18.70 19.92 8.04
CA ARG A 252 -19.40 19.93 6.74
C ARG A 252 -20.80 19.35 6.86
N GLU A 253 -20.97 18.24 7.57
CA GLU A 253 -22.29 17.66 7.86
C GLU A 253 -23.17 18.59 8.68
N ARG A 254 -22.63 19.24 9.73
CA ARG A 254 -23.40 20.21 10.53
C ARG A 254 -23.87 21.38 9.68
N ILE A 255 -23.02 21.89 8.78
CA ILE A 255 -23.42 22.94 7.83
C ILE A 255 -24.55 22.42 6.93
N GLN A 256 -24.38 21.25 6.32
CA GLN A 256 -25.37 20.66 5.41
C GLN A 256 -26.73 20.50 6.10
N ARG A 257 -26.78 19.88 7.28
CA ARG A 257 -28.01 19.70 8.08
C ARG A 257 -28.71 21.00 8.46
N LEU A 258 -27.99 22.12 8.55
CA LEU A 258 -28.56 23.44 8.83
C LEU A 258 -28.98 24.20 7.55
N THR A 259 -28.49 23.80 6.38
CA THR A 259 -28.79 24.45 5.09
C THR A 259 -29.78 23.68 4.21
N THR A 260 -29.97 22.37 4.43
CA THR A 260 -30.97 21.58 3.71
C THR A 260 -32.37 22.11 4.03
N PRO A 261 -33.19 22.50 3.04
CA PRO A 261 -34.56 22.90 3.27
C PRO A 261 -35.34 21.76 3.94
N LEU A 262 -36.01 22.05 5.05
CA LEU A 262 -36.96 21.09 5.62
C LEU A 262 -38.08 20.86 4.60
N PRO A 263 -38.49 19.60 4.33
CA PRO A 263 -39.67 19.35 3.52
C PRO A 263 -40.86 20.07 4.18
N ALA A 264 -41.66 20.75 3.37
CA ALA A 264 -42.79 21.52 3.86
C ALA A 264 -43.69 20.59 4.68
N ALA A 265 -43.80 20.86 5.99
CA ALA A 265 -44.64 20.07 6.86
C ALA A 265 -46.06 20.11 6.28
N THR A 266 -46.57 18.96 5.84
CA THR A 266 -47.94 18.83 5.36
C THR A 266 -48.84 19.40 6.44
N ALA A 267 -49.52 20.51 6.15
CA ALA A 267 -50.35 21.19 7.12
C ALA A 267 -51.37 20.20 7.67
N ALA A 268 -51.17 19.78 8.92
CA ALA A 268 -52.15 18.96 9.62
C ALA A 268 -53.43 19.79 9.66
N SER A 269 -54.50 19.22 9.13
CA SER A 269 -55.83 19.82 9.16
C SER A 269 -56.31 19.82 10.61
N ASP A 270 -56.04 20.90 11.33
CA ASP A 270 -56.62 21.18 12.64
C ASP A 270 -58.11 21.48 12.46
N ASP A 271 -58.90 20.43 12.55
CA ASP A 271 -60.35 20.44 12.60
C ASP A 271 -60.79 20.84 14.02
N GLU A 272 -60.82 22.15 14.29
CA GLU A 272 -61.41 22.72 15.53
C GLU A 272 -62.74 23.45 15.24
N PRO A 273 -63.81 23.17 16.01
CA PRO A 273 -65.14 23.72 15.77
C PRO A 273 -65.31 25.13 16.36
N SER A 274 -65.99 26.00 15.61
CA SER A 274 -66.41 27.34 16.08
C SER A 274 -67.32 27.29 17.31
N PRO A 275 -67.15 28.22 18.26
CA PRO A 275 -68.21 28.70 19.12
C PRO A 275 -68.68 30.11 18.71
N ASP A 276 -69.98 30.25 18.42
CA ASP A 276 -70.66 31.56 18.31
C ASP A 276 -70.56 32.38 19.60
N GLY A 277 -70.60 33.72 19.56
CA GLY A 277 -70.67 34.45 20.84
C GLY A 277 -70.68 35.97 20.99
N ALA A 278 -70.84 36.80 19.94
CA ALA A 278 -71.40 38.18 20.01
C ALA A 278 -70.78 39.31 20.91
N THR A 279 -71.14 40.55 20.52
CA THR A 279 -71.15 41.84 21.27
C THR A 279 -69.88 42.70 21.44
N SER A 280 -69.85 43.79 20.66
CA SER A 280 -69.25 45.11 20.98
C SER A 280 -70.03 45.81 22.12
N PRO A 281 -69.56 46.92 22.78
CA PRO A 281 -69.28 48.21 22.11
C PRO A 281 -68.21 49.16 22.71
N ASP A 282 -67.97 50.27 21.99
CA ASP A 282 -67.51 51.63 22.38
C ASP A 282 -66.16 51.89 23.08
N GLY A 283 -65.46 52.97 22.64
CA GLY A 283 -64.25 53.46 23.31
C GLY A 283 -63.39 54.52 22.57
N THR A 284 -64.00 55.62 22.13
CA THR A 284 -63.38 56.86 21.57
C THR A 284 -61.91 57.21 21.91
N GLY A 285 -61.13 57.65 20.91
CA GLY A 285 -59.84 58.35 21.10
C GLY A 285 -59.31 59.04 19.83
N THR A 286 -59.43 60.37 19.73
CA THR A 286 -59.15 61.21 18.54
C THR A 286 -57.75 61.86 18.57
N THR A 287 -57.31 62.38 17.40
CA THR A 287 -56.14 63.26 17.07
C THR A 287 -54.89 62.52 16.54
N GLY A 288 -54.34 62.86 15.36
CA GLY A 288 -54.78 63.77 14.29
C GLY A 288 -53.82 63.77 13.07
N ASP A 289 -54.28 64.31 11.93
CA ASP A 289 -53.63 65.26 10.96
C ASP A 289 -52.08 65.30 10.85
N GLU A 290 -51.37 65.48 9.72
CA GLU A 290 -51.54 65.92 8.30
C GLU A 290 -50.31 65.34 7.53
N ASP A 291 -50.14 65.23 6.20
CA ASP A 291 -50.95 65.35 4.96
C ASP A 291 -50.13 64.75 3.78
N GLY A 292 -50.74 64.53 2.60
CA GLY A 292 -50.04 64.48 1.30
C GLY A 292 -49.75 63.10 0.68
N ALA A 293 -50.06 62.75 -0.58
CA ALA A 293 -51.04 63.14 -1.61
C ALA A 293 -50.54 62.50 -2.94
N THR A 294 -51.46 61.93 -3.74
CA THR A 294 -51.36 61.73 -5.22
C THR A 294 -50.26 60.79 -5.79
N ASP A 295 -50.44 60.04 -6.89
CA ASP A 295 -51.49 60.05 -7.92
C ASP A 295 -51.64 58.68 -8.64
N ALA A 296 -52.80 58.46 -9.29
CA ALA A 296 -53.06 57.41 -10.30
C ALA A 296 -54.35 57.74 -11.08
N PRO A 297 -54.71 57.04 -12.18
CA PRO A 297 -53.98 56.71 -13.41
C PRO A 297 -54.61 57.49 -14.61
N PRO A 298 -54.51 57.06 -15.90
CA PRO A 298 -55.57 56.19 -16.46
C PRO A 298 -55.12 55.24 -17.62
N SER A 299 -56.08 54.57 -18.27
CA SER A 299 -55.89 53.49 -19.27
C SER A 299 -56.55 53.76 -20.65
N GLY A 300 -56.11 53.02 -21.69
CA GLY A 300 -56.84 52.74 -22.96
C GLY A 300 -56.34 53.49 -24.22
N PRO A 301 -56.88 53.19 -25.44
CA PRO A 301 -57.36 51.89 -25.97
C PRO A 301 -57.09 51.63 -27.50
N GLY A 302 -57.30 50.39 -27.99
CA GLY A 302 -57.55 50.00 -29.42
C GLY A 302 -56.37 50.04 -30.42
N ASP A 303 -56.40 49.44 -31.62
CA ASP A 303 -57.25 48.39 -32.25
C ASP A 303 -56.59 47.94 -33.61
N GLU A 304 -57.20 47.03 -34.38
CA GLU A 304 -56.83 46.52 -35.75
C GLU A 304 -55.66 45.49 -35.80
N ASP A 305 -55.76 44.22 -36.24
CA ASP A 305 -56.54 43.44 -37.25
C ASP A 305 -55.87 43.29 -38.64
N ALA A 306 -55.46 42.06 -38.97
CA ALA A 306 -55.27 41.50 -40.32
C ALA A 306 -54.98 39.99 -40.26
N GLY A 307 -55.94 39.15 -40.68
CA GLY A 307 -55.80 37.68 -40.73
C GLY A 307 -55.11 37.14 -42.00
N GLY A 308 -54.79 35.84 -41.99
CA GLY A 308 -54.14 35.14 -43.11
C GLY A 308 -54.10 33.62 -42.93
N ASP A 309 -55.26 32.98 -43.06
CA ASP A 309 -55.48 31.54 -42.89
C ASP A 309 -55.14 30.76 -44.19
N VAL A 310 -54.31 29.71 -44.10
CA VAL A 310 -54.20 28.67 -45.14
C VAL A 310 -53.90 27.30 -44.50
N SER A 311 -54.93 26.46 -44.44
CA SER A 311 -54.81 25.04 -44.09
C SER A 311 -54.17 24.22 -45.21
N GLY A 312 -53.17 23.40 -44.89
CA GLY A 312 -52.69 22.30 -45.74
C GLY A 312 -52.58 21.03 -44.90
N ALA A 313 -53.57 20.15 -45.02
CA ALA A 313 -53.58 18.88 -44.30
C ALA A 313 -52.91 17.78 -45.15
N GLU A 314 -51.94 17.09 -44.58
CA GLU A 314 -51.60 15.72 -44.98
C GLU A 314 -51.69 14.82 -43.75
N GLU A 315 -52.39 13.70 -43.95
CA GLU A 315 -52.81 12.74 -42.93
C GLU A 315 -52.00 11.46 -43.16
N SER A 316 -51.15 11.05 -42.21
CA SER A 316 -50.83 9.63 -42.04
C SER A 316 -50.10 9.30 -40.73
N ALA A 317 -50.60 8.23 -40.09
CA ALA A 317 -49.97 7.40 -39.06
C ALA A 317 -49.75 8.00 -37.66
N ASP A 318 -50.80 7.98 -36.84
CA ASP A 318 -50.66 7.68 -35.41
C ASP A 318 -49.89 6.36 -35.23
N ALA A 319 -48.64 6.47 -34.81
CA ALA A 319 -48.00 5.42 -34.03
C ALA A 319 -48.03 5.88 -32.57
N GLU A 320 -48.86 5.22 -31.74
CA GLU A 320 -48.73 5.31 -30.28
C GLU A 320 -47.38 4.68 -29.88
N ALA A 321 -46.32 5.48 -29.98
CA ALA A 321 -45.13 5.24 -29.20
C ALA A 321 -45.53 5.42 -27.74
N THR A 322 -45.71 4.32 -27.01
CA THR A 322 -45.60 4.33 -25.56
C THR A 322 -44.19 4.78 -25.21
N GLU A 323 -44.03 6.09 -25.07
CA GLU A 323 -42.86 6.73 -24.48
C GLU A 323 -42.80 6.23 -23.04
N GLU A 324 -41.91 5.29 -22.75
CA GLU A 324 -41.67 4.85 -21.37
C GLU A 324 -41.26 6.08 -20.55
N PRO A 325 -41.91 6.35 -19.41
CA PRO A 325 -41.60 7.53 -18.62
C PRO A 325 -40.13 7.47 -18.22
N ALA A 326 -39.38 8.53 -18.54
CA ALA A 326 -37.96 8.62 -18.19
C ALA A 326 -37.77 8.35 -16.69
N PRO A 327 -36.76 7.55 -16.29
CA PRO A 327 -36.62 7.07 -14.91
C PRO A 327 -36.65 8.22 -13.90
N GLU A 328 -37.33 8.01 -12.77
CA GLU A 328 -37.50 9.00 -11.69
C GLU A 328 -36.22 9.18 -10.86
N PRO A 329 -36.07 10.28 -10.09
CA PRO A 329 -34.88 10.51 -9.26
C PRO A 329 -34.67 9.35 -8.27
N ALA A 330 -33.56 8.62 -8.42
CA ALA A 330 -33.09 7.73 -7.36
C ALA A 330 -33.04 8.52 -6.05
N ALA A 331 -33.57 7.97 -4.97
CA ALA A 331 -33.58 8.68 -3.70
C ALA A 331 -32.13 8.88 -3.23
N GLU A 332 -31.89 9.89 -2.37
CA GLU A 332 -30.55 10.15 -1.82
C GLU A 332 -29.93 8.94 -1.10
N GLU A 333 -30.76 7.97 -0.70
CA GLU A 333 -30.39 6.70 -0.05
C GLU A 333 -30.07 5.55 -1.03
N ASP A 334 -30.47 5.67 -2.32
CA ASP A 334 -30.22 4.68 -3.38
C ASP A 334 -28.98 5.05 -4.25
N LEU A 335 -28.34 6.20 -3.98
CA LEU A 335 -27.16 6.67 -4.71
C LEU A 335 -25.89 5.90 -4.29
N VAL A 336 -25.22 5.30 -5.27
CA VAL A 336 -23.91 4.65 -5.08
C VAL A 336 -22.85 5.72 -4.84
N THR A 337 -22.11 5.63 -3.73
CA THR A 337 -21.05 6.59 -3.40
C THR A 337 -19.68 5.99 -3.68
N LEU A 338 -18.83 6.75 -4.38
CA LEU A 338 -17.48 6.33 -4.77
C LEU A 338 -16.44 7.27 -4.16
N LEU A 339 -15.30 6.74 -3.73
CA LEU A 339 -14.12 7.53 -3.35
C LEU A 339 -13.03 7.38 -4.41
N VAL A 340 -12.65 8.46 -5.09
CA VAL A 340 -11.50 8.51 -5.99
C VAL A 340 -10.23 8.83 -5.22
N VAL A 341 -9.23 7.98 -5.39
CA VAL A 341 -7.82 8.16 -4.99
C VAL A 341 -6.92 8.00 -6.21
N SER A 342 -5.75 8.64 -6.21
CA SER A 342 -4.78 8.57 -7.31
C SER A 342 -3.40 9.05 -6.88
N ASP A 343 -2.35 8.69 -7.61
CA ASP A 343 -0.97 9.11 -7.37
C ASP A 343 -0.57 8.91 -5.89
N LEU A 344 -0.72 7.66 -5.44
CA LEU A 344 -0.48 7.22 -4.05
C LEU A 344 1.01 7.09 -3.72
N HIS A 345 1.86 6.80 -4.72
CA HIS A 345 3.33 6.90 -4.68
C HIS A 345 3.95 6.23 -3.44
N CYS A 346 3.39 5.11 -2.99
CA CYS A 346 3.74 4.42 -1.73
C CYS A 346 3.75 5.31 -0.45
N ASN A 347 3.01 6.42 -0.42
CA ASN A 347 2.85 7.23 0.80
C ASN A 347 1.80 6.59 1.74
N THR A 348 2.20 5.49 2.39
CA THR A 348 1.35 4.68 3.27
C THR A 348 0.82 5.43 4.50
N GLY A 349 1.39 6.59 4.84
CA GLY A 349 0.85 7.48 5.87
C GLY A 349 -0.57 8.01 5.55
N MET A 350 -0.96 8.03 4.27
CA MET A 350 -2.31 8.39 3.86
C MET A 350 -3.36 7.29 4.08
N THR A 351 -2.96 6.03 4.33
CA THR A 351 -3.86 4.88 4.58
C THR A 351 -4.97 5.17 5.62
N PRO A 352 -4.69 5.70 6.84
CA PRO A 352 -5.75 6.07 7.77
C PRO A 352 -6.69 7.15 7.24
N LEU A 353 -6.18 8.18 6.54
CA LEU A 353 -7.01 9.26 6.00
C LEU A 353 -7.91 8.79 4.85
N ILE A 354 -7.42 7.89 4.00
CA ILE A 354 -8.22 7.22 2.95
C ILE A 354 -9.34 6.40 3.59
N ARG A 355 -9.04 5.63 4.64
CA ARG A 355 -10.06 4.88 5.40
C ARG A 355 -11.11 5.81 6.00
N THR A 356 -10.68 6.87 6.68
CA THR A 356 -11.58 7.89 7.25
C THR A 356 -12.46 8.52 6.17
N ALA A 357 -11.90 8.88 5.01
CA ALA A 357 -12.67 9.43 3.90
C ALA A 357 -13.68 8.43 3.32
N ALA A 358 -13.32 7.15 3.18
CA ALA A 358 -14.23 6.10 2.71
C ALA A 358 -15.38 5.85 3.70
N GLU A 359 -15.06 5.68 4.99
CA GLU A 359 -16.04 5.47 6.06
C GLU A 359 -16.98 6.68 6.23
N ARG A 360 -16.45 7.90 6.21
CA ARG A 360 -17.23 9.14 6.40
C ARG A 360 -18.05 9.54 5.17
N SER A 361 -17.64 9.15 3.97
CA SER A 361 -18.46 9.33 2.77
C SER A 361 -19.56 8.29 2.63
N GLY A 362 -19.40 7.12 3.25
CA GLY A 362 -20.26 5.96 2.98
C GLY A 362 -19.97 5.34 1.61
N ALA A 363 -18.73 5.44 1.13
CA ALA A 363 -18.36 4.89 -0.17
C ALA A 363 -18.46 3.36 -0.20
N SER A 364 -19.19 2.81 -1.18
CA SER A 364 -19.25 1.37 -1.49
C SER A 364 -18.22 0.95 -2.53
N ILE A 365 -17.65 1.91 -3.27
CA ILE A 365 -16.53 1.70 -4.21
C ILE A 365 -15.39 2.67 -3.88
N VAL A 366 -14.14 2.19 -3.95
CA VAL A 366 -12.96 3.05 -4.07
C VAL A 366 -12.41 2.92 -5.49
N LEU A 367 -12.33 4.03 -6.23
CA LEU A 367 -11.69 4.11 -7.53
C LEU A 367 -10.22 4.53 -7.32
N ASN A 368 -9.28 3.63 -7.57
CA ASN A 368 -7.86 3.95 -7.61
C ASN A 368 -7.45 4.23 -9.07
N ALA A 369 -7.20 5.49 -9.40
CA ALA A 369 -6.76 5.92 -10.73
C ALA A 369 -5.22 5.79 -10.91
N GLY A 370 -4.60 4.83 -10.23
CA GLY A 370 -3.23 4.40 -10.47
C GLY A 370 -2.15 5.17 -9.72
N ASP A 371 -0.92 4.75 -9.98
CA ASP A 371 0.31 5.12 -9.27
C ASP A 371 0.25 4.72 -7.79
N THR A 372 -0.11 3.45 -7.54
CA THR A 372 -0.11 2.80 -6.22
C THR A 372 1.31 2.75 -5.64
N THR A 373 2.28 2.40 -6.48
CA THR A 373 3.70 2.21 -6.14
C THR A 373 4.57 3.37 -6.63
N MET A 374 5.89 3.33 -6.38
CA MET A 374 6.87 4.29 -6.93
C MET A 374 7.68 3.71 -8.11
N ASN A 375 7.77 2.39 -8.25
CA ASN A 375 8.61 1.75 -9.26
C ASN A 375 8.05 0.42 -9.81
N GLY A 376 6.88 -0.04 -9.36
CA GLY A 376 6.23 -1.24 -9.87
C GLY A 376 7.04 -2.51 -9.63
N THR A 377 7.57 -2.71 -8.43
CA THR A 377 8.43 -3.86 -8.14
C THR A 377 7.85 -4.79 -7.08
N ALA A 378 8.24 -6.08 -7.12
CA ALA A 378 7.76 -7.11 -6.19
C ALA A 378 7.90 -6.72 -4.70
N VAL A 379 8.90 -5.89 -4.44
CA VAL A 379 9.30 -5.36 -3.14
C VAL A 379 8.38 -4.24 -2.59
N GLU A 380 7.55 -3.64 -3.44
CA GLU A 380 6.58 -2.60 -3.08
C GLU A 380 5.20 -3.16 -2.71
N SER A 381 5.09 -4.49 -2.54
CA SER A 381 3.89 -5.17 -2.06
C SER A 381 3.35 -4.58 -0.75
N PHE A 382 4.20 -4.10 0.15
CA PHE A 382 3.76 -3.43 1.38
C PHE A 382 2.98 -2.12 1.12
N CYS A 383 3.24 -1.43 0.00
CA CYS A 383 2.48 -0.26 -0.43
C CYS A 383 1.04 -0.68 -0.76
N VAL A 384 0.92 -1.70 -1.63
CA VAL A 384 -0.35 -2.29 -2.06
C VAL A 384 -1.15 -2.83 -0.87
N ASP A 385 -0.53 -3.63 -0.01
CA ASP A 385 -1.14 -4.18 1.21
C ASP A 385 -1.65 -3.05 2.14
N SER A 386 -0.89 -1.95 2.27
CA SER A 386 -1.29 -0.80 3.09
C SER A 386 -2.55 -0.14 2.55
N PHE A 387 -2.59 0.19 1.25
CA PHE A 387 -3.75 0.85 0.63
C PHE A 387 -4.95 -0.09 0.50
N ALA A 388 -4.74 -1.39 0.25
CA ALA A 388 -5.79 -2.40 0.37
C ALA A 388 -6.41 -2.42 1.77
N SER A 389 -5.59 -2.29 2.82
CA SER A 389 -6.09 -2.20 4.20
C SER A 389 -6.87 -0.92 4.50
N ALA A 390 -6.73 0.15 3.70
CA ALA A 390 -7.51 1.38 3.86
C ALA A 390 -9.00 1.14 3.56
N VAL A 391 -9.31 0.18 2.68
CA VAL A 391 -10.66 -0.08 2.18
C VAL A 391 -11.52 -0.75 3.26
N PRO A 392 -12.71 -0.19 3.60
CA PRO A 392 -13.60 -0.81 4.56
C PRO A 392 -14.12 -2.18 4.09
N LYS A 393 -14.49 -3.06 5.04
CA LYS A 393 -14.99 -4.41 4.69
C LYS A 393 -16.30 -4.33 3.91
N GLY A 394 -16.35 -4.97 2.74
CA GLY A 394 -17.51 -4.97 1.85
C GLY A 394 -17.51 -3.82 0.84
N VAL A 395 -16.50 -2.95 0.86
CA VAL A 395 -16.25 -1.94 -0.17
C VAL A 395 -15.30 -2.55 -1.22
N THR A 396 -15.61 -2.37 -2.50
CA THR A 396 -14.76 -2.86 -3.59
C THR A 396 -13.79 -1.77 -4.03
N MET A 397 -12.49 -2.08 -4.15
CA MET A 397 -11.54 -1.18 -4.82
C MET A 397 -11.36 -1.61 -6.28
N VAL A 398 -11.65 -0.69 -7.20
CA VAL A 398 -11.43 -0.84 -8.64
C VAL A 398 -10.20 -0.03 -9.02
N VAL A 399 -9.25 -0.65 -9.74
CA VAL A 399 -7.95 -0.04 -10.03
C VAL A 399 -7.69 0.03 -11.53
N SER A 400 -7.22 1.18 -11.98
CA SER A 400 -6.49 1.35 -13.23
C SER A 400 -5.02 1.62 -12.89
N ASP A 401 -4.14 0.62 -13.05
CA ASP A 401 -2.69 0.77 -12.77
C ASP A 401 -2.12 2.02 -13.45
N GLY A 402 -1.28 2.75 -12.72
CA GLY A 402 -0.60 3.93 -13.24
C GLY A 402 0.71 3.61 -13.93
N ASN A 403 1.39 4.65 -14.43
CA ASN A 403 2.65 4.43 -15.12
C ASN A 403 3.78 4.06 -14.16
N HIS A 404 3.64 4.22 -12.85
CA HIS A 404 4.58 3.66 -11.88
C HIS A 404 4.24 2.22 -11.50
N ASP A 405 3.10 1.67 -11.93
CA ASP A 405 2.63 0.34 -11.56
C ASP A 405 2.86 -0.69 -12.69
N SER A 406 3.29 -1.89 -12.31
CA SER A 406 3.73 -2.94 -13.23
C SER A 406 2.78 -4.13 -13.29
N VAL A 407 3.09 -5.13 -14.13
CA VAL A 407 2.44 -6.45 -14.08
C VAL A 407 2.53 -7.07 -12.69
N GLU A 408 3.64 -6.84 -11.98
CA GLU A 408 3.85 -7.29 -10.61
C GLU A 408 2.93 -6.54 -9.62
N THR A 409 2.74 -5.22 -9.78
CA THR A 409 1.76 -4.46 -9.00
C THR A 409 0.36 -5.01 -9.21
N SER A 410 -0.08 -5.17 -10.47
CA SER A 410 -1.40 -5.71 -10.80
C SER A 410 -1.65 -7.12 -10.22
N ALA A 411 -0.59 -7.91 -10.01
CA ALA A 411 -0.68 -9.23 -9.40
C ALA A 411 -0.84 -9.14 -7.87
N GLN A 412 -0.15 -8.20 -7.21
CA GLN A 412 -0.28 -7.91 -5.78
C GLN A 412 -1.66 -7.32 -5.44
N GLU A 413 -2.16 -6.41 -6.29
CA GLU A 413 -3.47 -5.79 -6.16
C GLU A 413 -4.60 -6.83 -6.23
N ARG A 414 -4.57 -7.71 -7.25
CA ARG A 414 -5.49 -8.85 -7.35
C ARG A 414 -5.34 -9.84 -6.19
N ALA A 415 -4.13 -10.06 -5.68
CA ALA A 415 -3.92 -10.91 -4.50
C ALA A 415 -4.53 -10.32 -3.22
N ASN A 416 -4.63 -8.99 -3.13
CA ASN A 416 -5.37 -8.26 -2.10
C ASN A 416 -6.89 -8.19 -2.34
N GLY A 417 -7.40 -8.81 -3.41
CA GLY A 417 -8.83 -8.86 -3.74
C GLY A 417 -9.36 -7.61 -4.44
N GLN A 418 -8.48 -6.77 -4.99
CA GLN A 418 -8.86 -5.58 -5.75
C GLN A 418 -9.24 -5.94 -7.20
N THR A 419 -10.13 -5.15 -7.78
CA THR A 419 -10.62 -5.30 -9.15
C THR A 419 -9.76 -4.49 -10.11
N VAL A 420 -8.65 -5.07 -10.57
CA VAL A 420 -7.73 -4.40 -11.52
C VAL A 420 -8.24 -4.55 -12.95
N LEU A 421 -8.53 -3.41 -13.59
CA LEU A 421 -9.05 -3.31 -14.95
C LEU A 421 -8.02 -3.77 -15.99
N ASP A 422 -8.48 -4.44 -17.06
CA ASP A 422 -7.62 -5.14 -18.03
C ASP A 422 -8.05 -4.97 -19.50
N GLY A 423 -8.63 -3.81 -19.84
CA GLY A 423 -9.11 -3.47 -21.18
C GLY A 423 -10.52 -3.97 -21.50
N LYS A 424 -11.31 -4.27 -20.46
CA LYS A 424 -12.71 -4.75 -20.57
C LYS A 424 -13.62 -3.98 -19.62
N VAL A 425 -14.91 -3.98 -19.93
CA VAL A 425 -15.93 -3.46 -19.02
C VAL A 425 -16.08 -4.39 -17.81
N VAL A 426 -16.09 -3.81 -16.62
CA VAL A 426 -16.39 -4.48 -15.36
C VAL A 426 -17.54 -3.75 -14.67
N GLU A 427 -18.54 -4.50 -14.20
CA GLU A 427 -19.68 -3.93 -13.48
C GLU A 427 -19.51 -4.10 -11.97
N VAL A 428 -19.64 -2.99 -11.21
CA VAL A 428 -19.53 -2.96 -9.74
C VAL A 428 -20.64 -2.06 -9.19
N GLU A 429 -21.46 -2.58 -8.26
CA GLU A 429 -22.65 -1.90 -7.72
C GLU A 429 -23.57 -1.27 -8.80
N GLY A 430 -23.72 -1.92 -9.95
CA GLY A 430 -24.52 -1.42 -11.08
C GLY A 430 -23.87 -0.30 -11.90
N ILE A 431 -22.55 -0.09 -11.75
CA ILE A 431 -21.75 0.87 -12.53
C ILE A 431 -20.84 0.11 -13.47
N ARG A 432 -20.96 0.36 -14.78
CA ARG A 432 -20.14 -0.23 -15.85
C ARG A 432 -18.89 0.62 -16.09
N ILE A 433 -17.74 0.09 -15.66
CA ILE A 433 -16.45 0.78 -15.66
C ILE A 433 -15.53 0.12 -16.70
N LEU A 434 -15.00 0.91 -17.64
CA LEU A 434 -13.91 0.51 -18.53
C LEU A 434 -12.59 1.11 -18.04
N GLY A 435 -11.50 0.41 -18.29
CA GLY A 435 -10.13 0.88 -18.05
C GLY A 435 -9.12 -0.21 -18.37
N ASP A 436 -7.85 0.14 -18.32
CA ASP A 436 -6.70 -0.77 -18.48
C ASP A 436 -5.48 -0.08 -17.87
N ARG A 437 -4.46 -0.87 -17.56
CA ARG A 437 -3.15 -0.39 -17.11
C ARG A 437 -2.57 0.62 -18.08
N ASP A 438 -1.89 1.64 -17.57
CA ASP A 438 -1.24 2.67 -18.40
C ASP A 438 -0.31 2.03 -19.48
N PRO A 439 -0.34 2.51 -20.73
CA PRO A 439 0.51 1.97 -21.80
C PRO A 439 1.99 2.41 -21.68
N LEU A 440 2.38 3.08 -20.59
CA LEU A 440 3.76 3.44 -20.27
C LEU A 440 4.12 2.95 -18.86
N GLU A 441 5.29 2.34 -18.69
CA GLU A 441 5.89 2.05 -17.38
C GLU A 441 7.13 2.93 -17.17
N THR A 442 7.14 3.68 -16.07
CA THR A 442 8.20 4.59 -15.64
C THR A 442 8.97 3.97 -14.49
N ARG A 443 10.20 3.56 -14.77
CA ARG A 443 11.08 2.98 -13.75
C ARG A 443 12.10 4.02 -13.26
N LEU A 444 12.39 4.02 -11.96
CA LEU A 444 13.33 4.94 -11.31
C LEU A 444 14.70 4.88 -12.00
N GLY A 445 15.14 6.01 -12.56
CA GLY A 445 16.42 6.13 -13.27
C GLY A 445 16.42 5.69 -14.74
N LEU A 446 15.32 5.10 -15.26
CA LEU A 446 15.22 4.61 -16.65
C LEU A 446 14.17 5.35 -17.50
N GLY A 447 13.37 6.23 -16.89
CA GLY A 447 12.32 6.97 -17.57
C GLY A 447 11.12 6.10 -17.97
N SER A 448 10.21 6.67 -18.76
CA SER A 448 9.01 5.98 -19.25
C SER A 448 9.32 5.16 -20.50
N GLN A 449 8.97 3.88 -20.49
CA GLN A 449 9.09 2.94 -21.61
C GLN A 449 7.75 2.23 -21.80
N PRO A 450 7.33 1.87 -23.03
CA PRO A 450 6.13 1.04 -23.22
C PRO A 450 6.37 -0.38 -22.66
N PRO A 451 5.48 -0.91 -21.79
CA PRO A 451 5.62 -2.25 -21.21
C PRO A 451 5.03 -3.36 -22.10
N ARG A 452 4.31 -2.98 -23.16
CA ARG A 452 3.69 -3.86 -24.16
C ARG A 452 4.13 -3.41 -25.56
N GLU A 453 3.90 -4.24 -26.57
CA GLU A 453 4.02 -3.88 -28.00
C GLU A 453 2.82 -3.03 -28.47
N GLU A 454 2.39 -2.04 -27.68
CA GLU A 454 1.26 -1.15 -27.95
C GLU A 454 1.70 0.30 -27.70
N THR A 455 1.48 1.21 -28.65
CA THR A 455 1.75 2.64 -28.45
C THR A 455 0.61 3.32 -27.68
N PRO A 456 0.84 4.50 -27.07
CA PRO A 456 -0.23 5.31 -26.47
C PRO A 456 -1.42 5.58 -27.39
N GLU A 457 -1.18 5.71 -28.69
CA GLU A 457 -2.21 5.94 -29.73
C GLU A 457 -2.99 4.65 -30.04
N GLU A 458 -2.32 3.50 -30.13
CA GLU A 458 -2.98 2.20 -30.30
C GLU A 458 -3.85 1.83 -29.09
N TYR A 459 -3.38 2.14 -27.88
CA TYR A 459 -4.15 2.01 -26.64
C TYR A 459 -5.42 2.90 -26.67
N ALA A 460 -5.29 4.17 -27.05
CA ALA A 460 -6.41 5.11 -27.10
C ALA A 460 -7.49 4.66 -28.10
N ALA A 461 -7.07 4.24 -29.30
CA ALA A 461 -7.95 3.69 -30.32
C ALA A 461 -8.66 2.41 -29.84
N ARG A 462 -7.95 1.47 -29.22
CA ARG A 462 -8.54 0.23 -28.68
C ARG A 462 -9.56 0.49 -27.58
N ILE A 463 -9.25 1.37 -26.63
CA ILE A 463 -10.18 1.73 -25.53
C ILE A 463 -11.43 2.42 -26.10
N THR A 464 -11.27 3.24 -27.15
CA THR A 464 -12.38 3.88 -27.88
C THR A 464 -13.25 2.84 -28.60
N GLU A 465 -12.64 1.88 -29.30
CA GLU A 465 -13.34 0.79 -30.00
C GLU A 465 -14.20 -0.03 -29.02
N VAL A 466 -13.65 -0.42 -27.86
CA VAL A 466 -14.40 -1.15 -26.83
C VAL A 466 -15.56 -0.32 -26.29
N ALA A 467 -15.34 0.95 -25.94
CA ALA A 467 -16.40 1.82 -25.43
C ALA A 467 -17.55 2.02 -26.44
N CYS A 468 -17.22 2.23 -27.71
CA CYS A 468 -18.23 2.41 -28.75
C CYS A 468 -18.95 1.10 -29.09
N SER A 469 -18.28 -0.04 -29.12
CA SER A 469 -18.93 -1.35 -29.36
C SER A 469 -20.00 -1.64 -28.30
N GLU A 470 -19.69 -1.43 -27.01
CA GLU A 470 -20.65 -1.66 -25.93
C GLU A 470 -21.85 -0.68 -26.02
N GLN A 471 -21.63 0.56 -26.49
CA GLN A 471 -22.71 1.51 -26.77
C GLN A 471 -23.56 1.11 -27.98
N GLU A 472 -22.97 0.61 -29.06
CA GLU A 472 -23.69 0.11 -30.25
C GLU A 472 -24.54 -1.12 -29.93
N ASP A 473 -24.06 -1.99 -29.04
CA ASP A 473 -24.80 -3.14 -28.50
C ASP A 473 -25.91 -2.73 -27.50
N GLY A 474 -26.03 -1.44 -27.17
CA GLY A 474 -27.08 -0.85 -26.35
C GLY A 474 -26.82 -0.87 -24.84
N ASP A 475 -25.60 -1.21 -24.42
CA ASP A 475 -25.18 -1.27 -23.01
C ASP A 475 -23.84 -0.54 -22.83
N GLY A 476 -23.79 0.75 -23.16
CA GLY A 476 -22.57 1.56 -23.10
C GLY A 476 -21.89 1.60 -21.73
N ILE A 477 -20.74 2.27 -21.62
CA ILE A 477 -20.03 2.39 -20.35
C ILE A 477 -20.48 3.64 -19.58
N ASP A 478 -20.41 3.60 -18.25
CA ASP A 478 -20.77 4.74 -17.40
C ASP A 478 -19.56 5.59 -17.02
N LEU A 479 -18.38 4.96 -16.99
CA LEU A 479 -17.13 5.56 -16.56
C LEU A 479 -15.92 4.91 -17.26
N LEU A 480 -15.05 5.74 -17.82
CA LEU A 480 -13.68 5.39 -18.16
C LEU A 480 -12.75 5.77 -16.98
N LEU A 481 -12.11 4.79 -16.37
CA LEU A 481 -11.06 4.97 -15.36
C LEU A 481 -9.71 4.62 -16.00
N ILE A 482 -8.84 5.62 -16.16
CA ILE A 482 -7.50 5.48 -16.75
C ILE A 482 -6.50 6.31 -15.96
N HIS A 483 -5.21 5.96 -15.96
CA HIS A 483 -4.22 6.78 -15.25
C HIS A 483 -3.85 8.06 -16.00
N THR A 484 -3.17 7.98 -17.14
CA THR A 484 -2.75 9.18 -17.90
C THR A 484 -3.95 9.83 -18.64
N PRO A 485 -4.33 11.11 -18.33
CA PRO A 485 -5.57 11.70 -18.83
C PRO A 485 -5.72 11.80 -20.35
N ARG A 486 -4.61 11.90 -21.09
CA ARG A 486 -4.66 12.09 -22.55
C ARG A 486 -5.11 10.82 -23.31
N MET A 487 -4.97 9.64 -22.71
CA MET A 487 -5.23 8.36 -23.40
C MET A 487 -6.73 8.09 -23.61
N GLY A 488 -7.60 8.83 -22.89
CA GLY A 488 -9.06 8.75 -23.04
C GLY A 488 -9.66 9.92 -23.81
N ASN A 489 -8.85 10.87 -24.33
CA ASN A 489 -9.36 12.01 -25.10
C ASN A 489 -10.16 11.53 -26.33
N GLU A 490 -9.62 10.59 -27.11
CA GLU A 490 -10.29 10.03 -28.29
C GLU A 490 -11.64 9.37 -27.92
N ALA A 491 -11.68 8.66 -26.79
CA ALA A 491 -12.89 8.00 -26.28
C ALA A 491 -13.95 9.01 -25.77
N LEU A 492 -13.51 10.15 -25.22
CA LEU A 492 -14.40 11.27 -24.90
C LEU A 492 -14.90 11.97 -26.17
N ASP A 493 -14.02 12.22 -27.13
CA ASP A 493 -14.34 12.92 -28.39
C ASP A 493 -15.26 12.10 -29.30
N SER A 494 -15.20 10.76 -29.24
CA SER A 494 -16.15 9.87 -29.92
C SER A 494 -17.60 9.97 -29.40
N GLY A 495 -17.80 10.51 -28.19
CA GLY A 495 -19.09 10.56 -27.50
C GLY A 495 -19.54 9.23 -26.88
N CYS A 496 -18.77 8.15 -27.04
CA CYS A 496 -19.08 6.83 -26.46
C CYS A 496 -18.74 6.73 -24.95
N VAL A 497 -17.99 7.70 -24.41
CA VAL A 497 -17.62 7.77 -23.00
C VAL A 497 -18.26 8.99 -22.34
N PRO A 498 -19.24 8.80 -21.44
CA PRO A 498 -19.89 9.93 -20.77
C PRO A 498 -18.97 10.59 -19.73
N ASN A 499 -18.11 9.82 -19.04
CA ASN A 499 -17.24 10.32 -17.97
C ASN A 499 -15.85 9.68 -18.05
N GLN A 500 -14.79 10.49 -17.91
CA GLN A 500 -13.42 10.02 -17.69
C GLN A 500 -12.92 10.51 -16.32
N ILE A 501 -12.35 9.61 -15.53
CA ILE A 501 -11.61 9.91 -14.30
C ILE A 501 -10.16 9.46 -14.48
N SER A 502 -9.21 10.31 -14.10
CA SER A 502 -7.78 10.06 -14.31
C SER A 502 -6.86 10.74 -13.29
N GLY A 503 -5.57 10.41 -13.31
CA GLY A 503 -4.54 10.85 -12.37
C GLY A 503 -3.35 11.51 -13.08
N HIS A 504 -2.13 11.04 -12.77
CA HIS A 504 -0.84 11.30 -13.43
C HIS A 504 -0.28 12.71 -13.28
N MET A 505 -1.13 13.72 -13.41
CA MET A 505 -0.72 15.13 -13.40
C MET A 505 -0.38 15.65 -12.00
N HIS A 506 -0.66 14.85 -10.95
CA HIS A 506 -0.61 15.20 -9.53
C HIS A 506 -1.42 16.45 -9.13
N THR A 507 -2.17 17.02 -10.08
CA THR A 507 -2.81 18.33 -10.00
C THR A 507 -4.20 18.21 -10.56
N ARG A 508 -5.20 18.62 -9.76
CA ARG A 508 -6.60 18.42 -10.10
C ARG A 508 -7.05 19.36 -11.20
N SER A 509 -7.73 18.83 -12.22
CA SER A 509 -8.43 19.58 -13.26
C SER A 509 -9.87 19.11 -13.42
N GLY A 510 -10.76 20.03 -13.77
CA GLY A 510 -12.19 19.75 -13.92
C GLY A 510 -12.95 19.55 -12.59
N PRO A 511 -14.14 18.90 -12.64
CA PRO A 511 -14.72 18.26 -13.82
C PRO A 511 -15.11 19.28 -14.90
N GLU A 512 -14.74 19.00 -16.14
CA GLU A 512 -14.96 19.87 -17.30
C GLU A 512 -15.59 19.08 -18.46
N ARG A 513 -16.46 19.72 -19.26
CA ARG A 513 -16.94 19.11 -20.50
C ARG A 513 -15.81 19.07 -21.52
N THR A 514 -15.56 17.91 -22.11
CA THR A 514 -14.50 17.69 -23.11
C THR A 514 -14.98 16.58 -24.03
N GLY A 515 -14.90 16.81 -25.34
CA GLY A 515 -15.54 15.95 -26.32
C GLY A 515 -17.05 15.86 -26.14
N GLY A 516 -17.58 14.65 -26.29
CA GLY A 516 -18.94 14.28 -25.91
C GLY A 516 -19.15 14.10 -24.40
N GLY A 517 -18.07 13.97 -23.62
CA GLY A 517 -18.10 13.57 -22.22
C GLY A 517 -17.76 14.65 -21.19
N VAL A 518 -17.45 14.20 -19.98
CA VAL A 518 -16.89 15.00 -18.89
C VAL A 518 -15.58 14.39 -18.42
N ARG A 519 -14.52 15.20 -18.41
CA ARG A 519 -13.20 14.81 -17.94
C ARG A 519 -12.93 15.33 -16.54
N TYR A 520 -12.38 14.47 -15.70
CA TYR A 520 -11.86 14.83 -14.38
C TYR A 520 -10.47 14.23 -14.19
N VAL A 521 -9.52 15.10 -13.83
CA VAL A 521 -8.17 14.71 -13.43
C VAL A 521 -8.09 14.93 -11.93
N SER A 522 -7.88 13.88 -11.15
CA SER A 522 -7.67 13.96 -9.70
C SER A 522 -6.34 14.64 -9.39
N GLY A 523 -6.27 15.31 -8.23
CA GLY A 523 -4.98 15.63 -7.62
C GLY A 523 -4.39 14.38 -6.95
N SER A 524 -3.09 14.45 -6.62
CA SER A 524 -2.43 13.35 -5.92
C SER A 524 -2.97 13.18 -4.50
N THR A 525 -3.39 11.96 -4.16
CA THR A 525 -3.77 11.56 -2.80
C THR A 525 -2.56 11.47 -1.88
N ALA A 526 -1.35 11.27 -2.40
CA ALA A 526 -0.10 11.36 -1.63
C ALA A 526 0.42 12.78 -1.41
N GLY A 527 -0.23 13.81 -1.97
CA GLY A 527 0.30 15.18 -2.02
C GLY A 527 1.66 15.25 -2.74
N ALA A 528 1.84 14.45 -3.79
CA ALA A 528 3.11 14.27 -4.48
C ALA A 528 3.49 15.51 -5.30
N VAL A 529 4.61 16.14 -4.96
CA VAL A 529 5.19 17.25 -5.73
C VAL A 529 6.28 16.70 -6.66
N LYS A 530 6.42 17.30 -7.85
CA LYS A 530 7.50 16.96 -8.79
C LYS A 530 8.88 17.10 -8.12
N ASP A 531 9.79 16.18 -8.44
CA ASP A 531 11.19 16.18 -7.98
C ASP A 531 11.42 16.17 -6.45
N GLN A 532 10.41 15.79 -5.65
CA GLN A 532 10.52 15.59 -4.19
C GLN A 532 10.24 14.15 -3.78
N LEU A 533 10.85 13.69 -2.69
CA LEU A 533 10.55 12.38 -2.09
C LEU A 533 9.13 12.37 -1.50
N ARG A 534 8.36 11.31 -1.79
CA ARG A 534 6.98 11.11 -1.31
C ARG A 534 6.89 10.38 0.03
N ILE A 535 8.03 9.93 0.57
CA ILE A 535 8.14 9.37 1.92
C ILE A 535 8.21 10.51 2.94
N GLY A 536 7.50 10.37 4.06
CA GLY A 536 7.42 11.36 5.13
C GLY A 536 6.14 12.21 5.05
N PRO A 537 6.08 13.33 5.80
CA PRO A 537 4.94 14.26 5.77
C PRO A 537 4.67 14.82 4.36
N LEU A 538 3.42 15.19 4.09
CA LEU A 538 2.99 15.69 2.77
C LEU A 538 3.87 16.85 2.26
N LYS A 539 4.17 16.83 0.96
CA LYS A 539 4.99 17.85 0.27
C LYS A 539 4.15 18.88 -0.50
N GLY A 540 2.96 18.46 -0.95
CA GLY A 540 1.91 19.29 -1.50
C GLY A 540 0.56 18.95 -0.86
N THR A 541 -0.50 19.63 -1.28
CA THR A 541 -1.87 19.30 -0.85
C THR A 541 -2.25 17.91 -1.34
N ALA A 542 -2.60 17.00 -0.44
CA ALA A 542 -3.22 15.73 -0.79
C ALA A 542 -4.70 15.94 -1.12
N GLU A 543 -5.19 15.33 -2.20
CA GLU A 543 -6.59 15.41 -2.61
C GLU A 543 -7.23 14.02 -2.75
N MET A 544 -8.51 13.92 -2.35
CA MET A 544 -9.38 12.77 -2.61
C MET A 544 -10.75 13.31 -3.04
N THR A 545 -11.49 12.55 -3.84
CA THR A 545 -12.77 13.01 -4.39
C THR A 545 -13.89 12.03 -4.12
N VAL A 546 -14.97 12.47 -3.48
CA VAL A 546 -16.19 11.67 -3.35
C VAL A 546 -17.12 11.96 -4.51
N LEU A 547 -17.64 10.94 -5.16
CA LEU A 547 -18.65 11.01 -6.22
C LEU A 547 -19.94 10.32 -5.76
N ARG A 548 -21.07 10.72 -6.33
CA ARG A 548 -22.33 9.98 -6.22
C ARG A 548 -22.88 9.64 -7.59
N PHE A 549 -23.33 8.40 -7.75
CA PHE A 549 -23.86 7.86 -8.99
C PHE A 549 -25.31 7.40 -8.79
N ASP A 550 -26.15 7.76 -9.74
CA ASP A 550 -27.55 7.34 -9.86
C ASP A 550 -27.58 6.10 -10.78
N PRO A 551 -27.78 4.88 -10.25
CA PRO A 551 -27.74 3.66 -11.04
C PRO A 551 -28.96 3.49 -11.96
N GLU A 552 -30.09 4.14 -11.67
CA GLU A 552 -31.29 4.08 -12.50
C GLU A 552 -31.15 4.94 -13.77
N ARG A 553 -30.49 6.10 -13.66
CA ARG A 553 -30.13 6.94 -14.83
C ARG A 553 -28.74 6.70 -15.38
N ARG A 554 -27.95 5.87 -14.72
CA ARG A 554 -26.57 5.58 -15.08
C ARG A 554 -25.70 6.84 -15.25
N ARG A 555 -25.71 7.73 -14.24
CA ARG A 555 -24.97 9.00 -14.28
C ARG A 555 -24.40 9.45 -12.93
N ILE A 556 -23.28 10.16 -12.99
CA ILE A 556 -22.74 10.89 -11.83
C ILE A 556 -23.64 12.11 -11.55
N VAL A 557 -24.05 12.27 -10.30
CA VAL A 557 -24.95 13.34 -9.82
C VAL A 557 -24.16 14.54 -9.30
N ASP A 558 -23.19 14.29 -8.42
CA ASP A 558 -22.37 15.32 -7.80
C ASP A 558 -20.99 14.78 -7.39
N TRP A 559 -20.08 15.72 -7.11
CA TRP A 559 -18.77 15.47 -6.55
C TRP A 559 -18.48 16.35 -5.34
N GLN A 560 -17.59 15.89 -4.47
CA GLN A 560 -17.15 16.59 -3.28
C GLN A 560 -15.65 16.39 -3.06
N LEU A 561 -14.92 17.50 -3.01
CA LEU A 561 -13.48 17.49 -2.79
C LEU A 561 -13.14 17.36 -1.30
N VAL A 562 -12.14 16.54 -1.01
CA VAL A 562 -11.44 16.44 0.28
C VAL A 562 -10.00 16.86 0.06
N GLN A 563 -9.49 17.80 0.86
CA GLN A 563 -8.10 18.27 0.81
C GLN A 563 -7.44 18.13 2.17
N ILE A 564 -6.15 17.75 2.17
CA ILE A 564 -5.28 17.72 3.34
C ILE A 564 -4.00 18.52 3.03
N GLY A 565 -3.71 19.52 3.84
CA GLY A 565 -2.58 20.42 3.69
C GLY A 565 -1.28 19.87 4.29
N THR A 566 -0.17 20.45 3.87
CA THR A 566 1.17 20.19 4.43
C THR A 566 1.34 20.76 5.86
N ASP A 567 0.34 21.49 6.36
CA ASP A 567 0.22 22.06 7.69
C ASP A 567 -0.73 21.25 8.60
N GLU A 568 -0.98 19.98 8.26
CA GLU A 568 -1.94 19.07 8.91
C GLU A 568 -3.42 19.51 8.80
N SER A 569 -3.71 20.64 8.15
CA SER A 569 -5.09 21.13 8.00
C SER A 569 -5.88 20.23 7.04
N ALA A 570 -7.19 20.10 7.28
CA ALA A 570 -8.07 19.32 6.42
C ALA A 570 -9.34 20.09 6.07
N LYS A 571 -9.88 19.84 4.87
CA LYS A 571 -11.05 20.53 4.35
C LYS A 571 -11.92 19.61 3.50
N VAL A 572 -13.16 19.44 3.94
CA VAL A 572 -14.23 18.81 3.15
C VAL A 572 -15.10 19.91 2.54
N TRP A 573 -15.12 19.99 1.22
CA TRP A 573 -15.83 21.03 0.47
C TRP A 573 -17.34 20.74 0.37
N PRO A 574 -18.18 21.71 -0.05
CA PRO A 574 -19.56 21.41 -0.42
C PRO A 574 -19.63 20.40 -1.59
N ARG A 575 -20.72 19.63 -1.68
CA ARG A 575 -21.07 18.91 -2.91
C ARG A 575 -21.38 19.91 -4.02
N ILE A 576 -20.93 19.61 -5.24
CA ILE A 576 -21.13 20.40 -6.46
C ILE A 576 -21.68 19.46 -7.52
N ALA A 577 -22.75 19.86 -8.21
CA ALA A 577 -23.35 19.04 -9.27
C ALA A 577 -22.32 18.69 -10.35
N TRP A 578 -22.36 17.45 -10.82
CA TRP A 578 -21.52 17.00 -11.93
C TRP A 578 -22.03 17.61 -13.24
N PRO A 579 -21.17 18.09 -14.15
CA PRO A 579 -21.62 18.54 -15.46
C PRO A 579 -22.34 17.40 -16.19
N THR A 580 -23.47 17.67 -16.84
CA THR A 580 -24.08 16.65 -17.71
C THR A 580 -23.18 16.45 -18.94
N PRO A 581 -22.82 15.23 -19.36
CA PRO A 581 -22.20 14.96 -20.66
C PRO A 581 -23.05 15.53 -21.81
N SER A 582 -22.45 15.79 -22.97
CA SER A 582 -23.23 16.18 -24.17
C SER A 582 -23.69 14.97 -24.98
N GLY A 583 -22.93 13.87 -24.98
CA GLY A 583 -23.15 12.69 -25.82
C GLY A 583 -22.97 12.95 -27.31
N VAL A 584 -22.49 14.14 -27.70
CA VAL A 584 -22.32 14.54 -29.10
C VAL A 584 -20.85 14.31 -29.49
N PRO A 585 -20.55 13.48 -30.49
CA PRO A 585 -19.19 13.30 -30.99
C PRO A 585 -18.62 14.61 -31.53
N VAL A 586 -17.32 14.81 -31.37
CA VAL A 586 -16.60 15.90 -32.03
C VAL A 586 -16.39 15.53 -33.49
N VAL A 587 -17.15 16.17 -34.37
CA VAL A 587 -16.91 16.07 -35.81
C VAL A 587 -15.75 17.00 -36.15
N GLU A 588 -14.57 16.43 -36.41
CA GLU A 588 -13.54 17.15 -37.15
C GLU A 588 -14.08 17.45 -38.56
N GLU A 589 -14.40 18.71 -38.85
CA GLU A 589 -14.60 19.10 -40.24
C GLU A 589 -13.27 18.93 -40.98
N PRO A 590 -13.22 18.18 -42.09
CA PRO A 590 -11.98 17.99 -42.82
C PRO A 590 -11.46 19.36 -43.25
N ALA A 591 -10.22 19.67 -42.84
CA ALA A 591 -9.58 20.95 -43.16
C ALA A 591 -9.72 21.23 -44.65
N GLY A 592 -10.48 22.28 -44.98
CA GLY A 592 -10.83 22.59 -46.35
C GLY A 592 -9.57 22.78 -47.19
N ASP A 593 -9.53 22.13 -48.34
CA ASP A 593 -8.49 22.29 -49.36
C ASP A 593 -8.58 23.71 -49.96
N ASP A 594 -8.09 24.68 -49.19
CA ASP A 594 -7.79 26.05 -49.62
C ASP A 594 -6.58 26.00 -50.55
N GLY A 595 -6.85 25.60 -51.80
CA GLY A 595 -5.93 25.76 -52.90
C GLY A 595 -5.80 27.24 -53.30
N SER A 596 -5.04 28.01 -52.53
CA SER A 596 -4.56 29.33 -52.96
C SER A 596 -3.05 29.54 -52.71
N GLU A 597 -2.26 29.39 -53.78
CA GLU A 597 -0.86 29.80 -53.81
C GLU A 597 -0.75 31.33 -53.86
N GLU A 598 -0.30 32.00 -52.78
CA GLU A 598 0.54 33.21 -52.87
C GLU A 598 1.58 33.20 -51.74
N GLY A 599 2.87 33.18 -52.09
CA GLY A 599 3.97 33.03 -51.14
C GLY A 599 4.61 34.34 -50.68
N VAL A 600 5.16 34.36 -49.46
CA VAL A 600 6.11 35.37 -48.97
C VAL A 600 7.23 34.67 -48.17
N GLU A 601 8.43 35.23 -48.25
CA GLU A 601 9.69 34.69 -47.72
C GLU A 601 9.91 34.97 -46.21
N GLY A 602 10.69 34.09 -45.54
CA GLY A 602 11.73 34.52 -44.59
C GLY A 602 11.45 34.48 -43.08
N GLU A 603 12.45 33.95 -42.34
CA GLU A 603 12.76 34.18 -40.89
C GLU A 603 11.70 33.70 -39.85
N ASP A 604 12.03 33.08 -38.72
CA ASP A 604 13.30 32.65 -38.11
C ASP A 604 13.05 31.44 -37.17
N VAL A 605 14.03 30.55 -37.01
CA VAL A 605 13.98 29.43 -36.04
C VAL A 605 15.06 29.60 -34.96
N PRO A 606 14.70 29.80 -33.69
CA PRO A 606 15.67 29.81 -32.61
C PRO A 606 16.03 28.37 -32.20
N THR A 607 17.22 27.92 -32.59
CA THR A 607 17.87 26.74 -32.02
C THR A 607 18.85 27.18 -30.93
N ASP A 608 18.59 26.82 -29.67
CA ASP A 608 19.56 26.96 -28.59
C ASP A 608 19.87 25.58 -27.99
N ALA A 609 21.12 25.14 -28.15
CA ALA A 609 21.67 23.93 -27.55
C ALA A 609 22.79 24.33 -26.57
N PRO A 610 22.86 23.71 -25.38
CA PRO A 610 23.81 24.16 -24.35
C PRO A 610 25.25 23.75 -24.69
N THR A 611 26.14 24.74 -24.71
CA THR A 611 27.59 24.57 -24.89
C THR A 611 28.24 23.92 -23.67
N GLN A 612 29.12 22.94 -23.90
CA GLN A 612 30.02 22.39 -22.88
C GLN A 612 31.27 23.26 -22.74
N ASP A 613 31.56 23.75 -21.54
CA ASP A 613 32.84 24.39 -21.22
C ASP A 613 33.94 23.36 -20.96
N ALA A 614 35.12 23.59 -21.56
CA ALA A 614 36.35 22.88 -21.26
C ALA A 614 37.39 23.85 -20.67
N PRO A 615 38.16 23.46 -19.63
CA PRO A 615 39.05 24.38 -18.93
C PRO A 615 40.35 24.64 -19.70
N ALA A 616 40.73 25.92 -19.81
CA ALA A 616 42.01 26.33 -20.35
C ALA A 616 43.13 26.23 -19.29
N THR A 617 44.19 25.48 -19.61
CA THR A 617 45.46 25.50 -18.88
C THR A 617 46.42 26.53 -19.46
N GLU A 618 46.95 27.44 -18.64
CA GLU A 618 48.30 28.02 -18.78
C GLU A 618 48.68 28.76 -17.48
N GLY A 619 49.84 28.43 -16.89
CA GLY A 619 50.32 28.99 -15.61
C GLY A 619 51.14 28.02 -14.76
#